data_AF-A0A6N6N013-F1
#
_entry.id   AF-A0A6N6N013-F1
#
_cell.length_a   1.000
_cell.length_b   1.000
_cell.length_c   1.000
_cell.angle_alpha   90.00
_cell.angle_beta   90.00
_cell.angle_gamma   90.00
#
_symmetry.space_group_name_H-M   'P 1'
#
loop_
_entity.id
_entity.type
_entity.pdbx_description
1 polymer ?
#
loop_
_entity_poly.entity_id
_entity_poly.type
_entity_poly.pdbx_seq_one_letter_code
_entity_poly.pdbx_strand_id
1 'polypeptide(L)'
;MTFLNPETNSAHIRHGVKTGLAAMLAYALANLLTLNYGYWAALSAVIVMQVNVADSIRMCWYRFSGTAVGAVIGIVSILAFPETPAMTMAALFCSVAFCAYMTRFNIRYRMAAITVTIVVLASIGQPDRVLFGLLRVLEIGVGVISAFLVSILLWPMRAGTALKQRLENHFKTGAILYHDLLEAFLSLQKGVPDDLLESFNASIASDKELFRKVRSHEQLLYHEDMTLLSRKMQTLEKCSEHLRSMLHTLNNVEGKGYEILMEQELKTLAAVTMEAMQAVGQGECPDAVQLKIALEQTENVLKKLRKEGVTQRFYLQKLIQFFAFYHGIHSMAHEMLFYAHACKNRHAVTH
;
A
#
# COMPACT_ATOMS: atom_id res chain seq x y z
N MET A 1 4.05 19.52 0.67
CA MET A 1 4.24 19.55 -0.80
C MET A 1 4.90 18.25 -1.23
N THR A 2 4.12 17.32 -1.76
CA THR A 2 4.47 15.90 -1.99
C THR A 2 4.99 15.62 -3.41
N PHE A 3 5.34 16.67 -4.16
CA PHE A 3 5.61 16.62 -5.60
C PHE A 3 7.07 16.37 -5.99
N LEU A 4 7.98 16.24 -5.01
CA LEU A 4 9.43 16.09 -5.26
C LEU A 4 9.94 14.72 -4.82
N ASN A 5 9.23 13.64 -5.17
CA ASN A 5 9.82 12.31 -5.14
C ASN A 5 9.98 11.82 -6.60
N PRO A 6 11.22 11.64 -7.10
CA PRO A 6 11.45 11.29 -8.50
C PRO A 6 10.80 9.95 -8.90
N GLU A 7 10.66 9.00 -7.97
CA GLU A 7 10.00 7.72 -8.22
C GLU A 7 8.46 7.84 -8.33
N THR A 8 7.82 8.65 -7.48
CA THR A 8 6.37 8.87 -7.56
C THR A 8 6.00 9.69 -8.79
N ASN A 9 6.84 10.65 -9.18
CA ASN A 9 6.62 11.47 -10.36
C ASN A 9 6.61 10.62 -11.64
N SER A 10 7.52 9.65 -11.75
CA SER A 10 7.53 8.70 -12.89
C SER A 10 6.23 7.88 -12.98
N ALA A 11 5.72 7.40 -11.85
CA ALA A 11 4.46 6.65 -11.80
C ALA A 11 3.25 7.48 -12.23
N HIS A 12 3.15 8.73 -11.76
CA HIS A 12 2.06 9.63 -12.14
C HIS A 12 2.13 10.06 -13.60
N ILE A 13 3.33 10.33 -14.15
CA ILE A 13 3.52 10.63 -15.57
C ILE A 13 3.10 9.43 -16.43
N ARG A 14 3.55 8.21 -16.09
CA ARG A 14 3.15 6.99 -16.79
C ARG A 14 1.64 6.80 -16.76
N HIS A 15 0.99 7.04 -15.62
CA HIS A 15 -0.45 6.98 -15.51
C HIS A 15 -1.15 8.01 -16.42
N GLY A 16 -0.68 9.26 -16.43
CA GLY A 16 -1.23 10.31 -17.30
C GLY A 16 -1.17 9.93 -18.80
N VAL A 17 -0.01 9.42 -19.25
CA VAL A 17 0.16 8.93 -20.63
C VAL A 17 -0.79 7.76 -20.92
N LYS A 18 -0.89 6.78 -20.01
CA LYS A 18 -1.83 5.64 -20.17
C LYS A 18 -3.27 6.12 -20.27
N THR A 19 -3.69 7.06 -19.43
CA THR A 19 -5.06 7.59 -19.46
C THR A 19 -5.36 8.30 -20.78
N GLY A 20 -4.41 9.10 -21.29
CA GLY A 20 -4.53 9.72 -22.61
C GLY A 20 -4.65 8.69 -23.74
N LEU A 21 -3.79 7.66 -23.73
CA LEU A 21 -3.83 6.59 -24.73
C LEU A 21 -5.12 5.77 -24.66
N ALA A 22 -5.64 5.48 -23.45
CA ALA A 22 -6.91 4.80 -23.25
C ALA A 22 -8.09 5.60 -23.80
N ALA A 23 -8.11 6.92 -23.56
CA ALA A 23 -9.14 7.81 -24.09
C ALA A 23 -9.08 7.91 -25.62
N MET A 24 -7.88 8.03 -26.18
CA MET A 24 -7.65 8.04 -27.62
C MET A 24 -8.12 6.74 -28.28
N LEU A 25 -7.74 5.59 -27.73
CA LEU A 25 -8.15 4.28 -28.22
C LEU A 25 -9.68 4.12 -28.14
N ALA A 26 -10.30 4.51 -27.02
CA ALA A 26 -11.74 4.44 -26.85
C ALA A 26 -12.49 5.30 -27.88
N TYR A 27 -12.03 6.53 -28.12
CA TYR A 27 -12.62 7.41 -29.12
C TYR A 27 -12.45 6.87 -30.54
N ALA A 28 -11.26 6.37 -30.88
CA ALA A 28 -10.99 5.77 -32.18
C ALA A 28 -11.89 4.55 -32.45
N LEU A 29 -12.03 3.65 -31.48
CA LEU A 29 -12.92 2.50 -31.57
C LEU A 29 -14.39 2.90 -31.66
N ALA A 30 -14.82 3.92 -30.92
CA ALA A 30 -16.19 4.40 -31.00
C ALA A 30 -16.52 4.97 -32.41
N ASN A 31 -15.58 5.69 -33.04
CA ASN A 31 -15.74 6.19 -34.39
C ASN A 31 -15.75 5.06 -35.43
N LEU A 32 -14.90 4.05 -35.27
CA LEU A 32 -14.89 2.86 -36.13
C LEU A 32 -16.21 2.07 -36.06
N LEU A 33 -16.85 2.04 -34.89
CA LEU A 33 -18.17 1.45 -34.68
C LEU A 33 -19.31 2.39 -35.04
N THR A 34 -19.02 3.59 -35.59
CA THR A 34 -20.01 4.60 -36.01
C THR A 34 -20.98 5.01 -34.89
N LEU A 35 -20.47 5.13 -33.65
CA LEU A 35 -21.29 5.51 -32.50
C LEU A 35 -21.52 7.02 -32.46
N ASN A 36 -22.79 7.43 -32.38
CA ASN A 36 -23.22 8.83 -32.42
C ASN A 36 -22.62 9.70 -31.30
N TYR A 37 -22.32 9.12 -30.13
CA TYR A 37 -21.76 9.87 -29.00
C TYR A 37 -20.43 9.27 -28.50
N GLY A 38 -19.49 9.05 -29.41
CA GLY A 38 -18.17 8.44 -29.10
C GLY A 38 -17.36 9.12 -27.99
N TYR A 39 -17.63 10.39 -27.65
CA TYR A 39 -17.02 11.07 -26.51
C TYR A 39 -17.33 10.39 -25.16
N TRP A 40 -18.45 9.66 -25.03
CA TRP A 40 -18.76 8.90 -23.81
C TRP A 40 -17.85 7.69 -23.61
N ALA A 41 -17.37 7.09 -24.70
CA ALA A 41 -16.38 6.02 -24.63
C ALA A 41 -15.06 6.57 -24.05
N ALA A 42 -14.58 7.69 -24.58
CA ALA A 42 -13.39 8.38 -24.08
C ALA A 42 -13.54 8.80 -22.61
N LEU A 43 -14.66 9.45 -22.26
CA LEU A 43 -14.94 9.88 -20.89
C LEU A 43 -15.00 8.69 -19.92
N SER A 44 -15.59 7.57 -20.35
CA SER A 44 -15.65 6.36 -19.53
C SER A 44 -14.27 5.73 -19.34
N ALA A 45 -13.44 5.70 -20.39
CA ALA A 45 -12.06 5.27 -20.26
C ALA A 45 -11.31 6.11 -19.21
N VAL A 46 -11.43 7.44 -19.27
CA VAL A 46 -10.80 8.35 -18.29
C VAL A 46 -11.29 8.07 -16.86
N ILE A 47 -12.60 7.89 -16.67
CA ILE A 47 -13.19 7.65 -15.34
C ILE A 47 -12.67 6.37 -14.70
N VAL A 48 -12.49 5.30 -15.49
CA VAL A 48 -12.11 3.98 -14.95
C VAL A 48 -10.61 3.77 -14.84
N MET A 49 -9.81 4.61 -15.50
CA MET A 49 -8.35 4.57 -15.37
C MET A 49 -7.92 4.95 -13.95
N GLN A 50 -7.00 4.17 -13.41
CA GLN A 50 -6.41 4.34 -12.07
C GLN A 50 -4.91 4.09 -12.18
N VAL A 51 -4.14 4.50 -11.17
CA VAL A 51 -2.68 4.33 -11.15
C VAL A 51 -2.31 2.84 -11.14
N ASN A 52 -3.03 2.03 -10.36
CA ASN A 52 -2.85 0.58 -10.29
C ASN A 52 -3.84 -0.16 -11.18
N VAL A 53 -3.37 -1.24 -11.82
CA VAL A 53 -4.18 -2.04 -12.75
C VAL A 53 -5.39 -2.68 -12.05
N ALA A 54 -5.22 -3.21 -10.84
CA ALA A 54 -6.33 -3.84 -10.11
C ALA A 54 -7.45 -2.86 -9.76
N ASP A 55 -7.11 -1.62 -9.41
CA ASP A 55 -8.07 -0.55 -9.14
C ASP A 55 -8.82 -0.18 -10.42
N SER A 56 -8.12 -0.09 -11.56
CA SER A 56 -8.75 0.15 -12.87
C SER A 56 -9.74 -0.93 -13.25
N ILE A 57 -9.40 -2.21 -13.05
CA ILE A 57 -10.29 -3.34 -13.36
C ILE A 57 -11.56 -3.28 -12.50
N ARG A 58 -11.44 -2.94 -11.21
CA ARG A 58 -12.63 -2.77 -10.37
C ARG A 58 -13.49 -1.59 -10.80
N MET A 59 -12.88 -0.47 -11.15
CA MET A 59 -13.62 0.68 -11.66
C MET A 59 -14.29 0.38 -13.00
N CYS A 60 -13.65 -0.41 -13.87
CA CYS A 60 -14.24 -0.95 -15.09
C CYS A 60 -15.52 -1.73 -14.77
N TRP A 61 -15.45 -2.68 -13.85
CA TRP A 61 -16.60 -3.49 -13.45
C TRP A 61 -17.71 -2.66 -12.78
N TYR A 62 -17.32 -1.76 -11.87
CA TYR A 62 -18.24 -0.85 -11.18
C TYR A 62 -18.96 0.08 -12.14
N ARG A 63 -18.25 0.65 -13.12
CA ARG A 63 -18.80 1.51 -14.16
C ARG A 63 -19.72 0.72 -15.08
N PHE A 64 -19.27 -0.40 -15.64
CA PHE A 64 -20.05 -1.20 -16.58
C PHE A 64 -21.34 -1.74 -15.94
N SER A 65 -21.25 -2.40 -14.78
CA SER A 65 -22.42 -2.97 -14.11
C SER A 65 -23.37 -1.90 -13.57
N GLY A 66 -22.85 -0.79 -13.02
CA GLY A 66 -23.67 0.33 -12.58
C GLY A 66 -24.40 1.00 -13.74
N THR A 67 -23.72 1.17 -14.87
CA THR A 67 -24.34 1.71 -16.09
C THR A 67 -25.39 0.77 -16.67
N ALA A 68 -25.14 -0.54 -16.75
CA ALA A 68 -26.14 -1.49 -17.24
C ALA A 68 -27.42 -1.45 -16.38
N VAL A 69 -27.28 -1.49 -15.05
CA VAL A 69 -28.42 -1.39 -14.13
C VAL A 69 -29.13 -0.04 -14.26
N GLY A 70 -28.38 1.06 -14.32
CA GLY A 70 -28.95 2.39 -14.47
C GLY A 70 -29.63 2.62 -15.81
N ALA A 71 -29.12 2.04 -16.89
CA ALA A 71 -29.76 2.11 -18.19
C ALA A 71 -31.09 1.37 -18.19
N VAL A 72 -31.16 0.18 -17.58
CA VAL A 72 -32.43 -0.57 -17.43
C VAL A 72 -33.44 0.24 -16.62
N ILE A 73 -33.05 0.78 -15.45
CA ILE A 73 -33.95 1.60 -14.62
C ILE A 73 -34.39 2.87 -15.35
N GLY A 74 -33.46 3.51 -16.08
CA GLY A 74 -33.74 4.70 -16.89
C GLY A 74 -34.74 4.42 -18.01
N ILE A 75 -34.55 3.32 -18.75
CA ILE A 75 -35.48 2.89 -19.80
C ILE A 75 -36.86 2.57 -19.21
N VAL A 76 -36.92 1.83 -18.10
CA VAL A 76 -38.20 1.55 -17.39
C VAL A 76 -38.88 2.85 -16.98
N SER A 77 -38.12 3.84 -16.51
CA SER A 77 -38.67 5.15 -16.13
C SER A 77 -39.20 5.92 -17.34
N ILE A 78 -38.49 5.91 -18.47
CA ILE A 78 -38.96 6.55 -19.72
C ILE A 78 -40.24 5.89 -20.24
N LEU A 79 -40.37 4.56 -20.11
CA LEU A 79 -41.58 3.84 -20.52
C LEU A 79 -42.76 4.06 -19.56
N ALA A 80 -42.50 4.25 -18.27
CA ALA A 80 -43.54 4.43 -17.26
C ALA A 80 -44.06 5.88 -17.18
N PHE A 81 -43.24 6.86 -17.51
CA PHE A 81 -43.57 8.29 -17.38
C PHE A 81 -43.60 8.99 -18.75
N PRO A 82 -44.70 9.66 -19.11
CA PRO A 82 -44.79 10.42 -20.35
C PRO A 82 -43.75 11.55 -20.45
N GLU A 83 -43.40 11.95 -21.67
CA GLU A 83 -42.47 13.05 -21.95
C GLU A 83 -43.12 14.43 -21.74
N THR A 84 -43.46 14.75 -20.49
CA THR A 84 -43.83 16.11 -20.07
C THR A 84 -42.86 16.59 -19.00
N PRO A 85 -42.65 17.92 -18.82
CA PRO A 85 -41.74 18.43 -17.81
C PRO A 85 -42.04 17.91 -16.40
N ALA A 86 -43.31 17.90 -16.00
CA ALA A 86 -43.73 17.40 -14.68
C ALA A 86 -43.49 15.89 -14.51
N MET A 87 -43.81 15.09 -15.54
CA MET A 87 -43.60 13.64 -15.49
C MET A 87 -42.10 13.28 -15.54
N THR A 88 -41.29 14.07 -16.24
CA THR A 88 -39.83 13.91 -16.25
C THR A 88 -39.23 14.20 -14.86
N MET A 89 -39.72 15.23 -14.16
CA MET A 89 -39.33 15.49 -12.78
C MET A 89 -39.73 14.34 -11.85
N ALA A 90 -40.94 13.81 -11.99
CA ALA A 90 -41.39 12.64 -11.23
C ALA A 90 -40.54 11.40 -11.53
N ALA A 91 -40.27 11.12 -12.81
CA ALA A 91 -39.44 10.01 -13.25
C ALA A 91 -38.04 10.08 -12.64
N LEU A 92 -37.41 11.26 -12.67
CA LEU A 92 -36.11 11.50 -12.04
C LEU A 92 -36.17 11.29 -10.53
N PHE A 93 -37.14 11.90 -9.85
CA PHE A 93 -37.27 11.76 -8.40
C PHE A 93 -37.41 10.30 -8.00
N CYS A 94 -38.36 9.57 -8.58
CA CYS A 94 -38.63 8.17 -8.24
C CYS A 94 -37.43 7.27 -8.54
N SER A 95 -36.84 7.39 -9.73
CA SER A 95 -35.75 6.52 -10.17
C SER A 95 -34.43 6.78 -9.43
N VAL A 96 -34.09 8.05 -9.18
CA VAL A 96 -32.89 8.42 -8.41
C VAL A 96 -33.08 8.10 -6.94
N ALA A 97 -34.24 8.37 -6.33
CA ALA A 97 -34.52 8.00 -4.95
C ALA A 97 -34.46 6.48 -4.76
N PHE A 98 -34.99 5.71 -5.72
CA PHE A 98 -34.87 4.26 -5.72
C PHE A 98 -33.42 3.80 -5.78
N CYS A 99 -32.61 4.34 -6.71
CA CYS A 99 -31.19 4.00 -6.80
C CYS A 99 -30.44 4.38 -5.51
N ALA A 100 -30.71 5.56 -4.96
CA ALA A 100 -30.11 6.04 -3.71
C ALA A 100 -30.44 5.10 -2.55
N TYR A 101 -31.70 4.69 -2.41
CA TYR A 101 -32.11 3.72 -1.40
C TYR A 101 -31.41 2.37 -1.58
N MET A 102 -31.29 1.89 -2.82
CA MET A 102 -30.64 0.62 -3.15
C MET A 102 -29.12 0.61 -2.90
N THR A 103 -28.47 1.77 -2.75
CA THR A 103 -27.04 1.84 -2.38
C THR A 103 -26.72 1.11 -1.08
N ARG A 104 -27.69 0.99 -0.17
CA ARG A 104 -27.55 0.23 1.08
C ARG A 104 -27.24 -1.26 0.85
N PHE A 105 -27.69 -1.81 -0.29
CA PHE A 105 -27.47 -3.20 -0.66
C PHE A 105 -26.26 -3.37 -1.57
N ASN A 106 -26.03 -2.42 -2.49
CA ASN A 106 -24.88 -2.47 -3.39
C ASN A 106 -24.43 -1.07 -3.82
N ILE A 107 -23.16 -0.74 -3.60
CA ILE A 107 -22.59 0.57 -3.96
C ILE A 107 -22.72 0.90 -5.46
N ARG A 108 -22.85 -0.10 -6.34
CA ARG A 108 -23.04 0.07 -7.79
C ARG A 108 -24.27 0.89 -8.15
N TYR A 109 -25.30 0.90 -7.29
CA TYR A 109 -26.48 1.74 -7.50
C TYR A 109 -26.19 3.24 -7.48
N ARG A 110 -25.05 3.66 -6.92
CA ARG A 110 -24.58 5.06 -7.04
C ARG A 110 -24.23 5.42 -8.49
N MET A 111 -23.55 4.53 -9.22
CA MET A 111 -23.32 4.72 -10.65
C MET A 111 -24.60 4.51 -11.48
N ALA A 112 -25.50 3.64 -11.02
CA ALA A 112 -26.82 3.49 -11.62
C ALA A 112 -27.60 4.81 -11.54
N ALA A 113 -27.64 5.48 -10.39
CA ALA A 113 -28.29 6.77 -10.21
C ALA A 113 -27.78 7.83 -11.21
N ILE A 114 -26.46 7.94 -11.37
CA ILE A 114 -25.84 8.85 -12.35
C ILE A 114 -26.30 8.49 -13.78
N THR A 115 -26.27 7.20 -14.11
CA THR A 115 -26.63 6.72 -15.45
C THR A 115 -28.13 6.92 -15.74
N VAL A 116 -29.01 6.65 -14.77
CA VAL A 116 -30.44 6.90 -14.86
C VAL A 116 -30.69 8.36 -15.18
N THR A 117 -30.07 9.28 -14.43
CA THR A 117 -30.20 10.72 -14.67
C THR A 117 -29.78 11.08 -16.09
N ILE A 118 -28.66 10.54 -16.57
CA ILE A 118 -28.18 10.78 -17.94
C ILE A 118 -29.17 10.22 -18.96
N VAL A 119 -29.66 8.99 -18.79
CA VAL A 119 -30.58 8.34 -19.74
C VAL A 119 -31.91 9.08 -19.79
N VAL A 120 -32.48 9.45 -18.63
CA VAL A 120 -33.76 10.18 -18.57
C VAL A 120 -33.64 11.58 -19.16
N LEU A 121 -32.59 12.35 -18.81
CA LEU A 121 -32.44 13.73 -19.26
C LEU A 121 -31.88 13.86 -20.67
N ALA A 122 -30.79 13.16 -21.00
CA ALA A 122 -30.09 13.35 -22.27
C ALA A 122 -30.82 12.68 -23.45
N SER A 123 -31.84 11.85 -23.18
CA SER A 123 -32.72 11.30 -24.21
C SER A 123 -33.88 12.24 -24.58
N ILE A 124 -34.12 13.34 -23.85
CA ILE A 124 -35.20 14.28 -24.17
C ILE A 124 -35.00 14.83 -25.59
N GLY A 125 -36.06 14.81 -26.40
CA GLY A 125 -36.00 15.23 -27.81
C GLY A 125 -35.24 14.29 -28.75
N GLN A 126 -34.79 13.11 -28.28
CA GLN A 126 -34.27 12.06 -29.17
C GLN A 126 -35.42 11.25 -29.77
N PRO A 127 -35.32 10.86 -31.06
CA PRO A 127 -36.40 10.14 -31.75
C PRO A 127 -36.68 8.76 -31.16
N ASP A 128 -35.64 8.07 -30.66
CA ASP A 128 -35.77 6.81 -29.94
C ASP A 128 -34.96 6.86 -28.63
N ARG A 129 -35.67 7.11 -27.54
CA ARG A 129 -35.10 7.25 -26.20
C ARG A 129 -34.62 5.94 -25.61
N VAL A 130 -35.22 4.82 -26.03
CA VAL A 130 -34.82 3.48 -25.58
C VAL A 130 -33.51 3.09 -26.25
N LEU A 131 -33.42 3.27 -27.58
CA LEU A 131 -32.20 3.05 -28.33
C LEU A 131 -31.05 3.93 -27.82
N PHE A 132 -31.32 5.19 -27.47
CA PHE A 132 -30.33 6.06 -26.83
C PHE A 132 -29.75 5.46 -25.54
N GLY A 133 -30.60 4.88 -24.69
CA GLY A 133 -30.16 4.20 -23.47
C GLY A 133 -29.29 2.96 -23.76
N LEU A 134 -29.64 2.18 -24.78
CA LEU A 134 -28.87 1.00 -25.19
C LEU A 134 -27.50 1.39 -25.78
N LEU A 135 -27.47 2.38 -26.66
CA LEU A 135 -26.22 2.92 -27.23
C LEU A 135 -25.28 3.41 -26.14
N ARG A 136 -25.80 4.00 -25.06
CA ARG A 136 -25.00 4.43 -23.91
C ARG A 136 -24.25 3.26 -23.26
N VAL A 137 -24.91 2.12 -23.08
CA VAL A 137 -24.26 0.92 -22.48
C VAL A 137 -23.13 0.44 -23.39
N LEU A 138 -23.35 0.45 -24.70
CA LEU A 138 -22.35 0.05 -25.70
C LEU A 138 -21.15 1.00 -25.71
N GLU A 139 -21.37 2.32 -25.77
CA GLU A 139 -20.31 3.33 -25.73
C GLU A 139 -19.46 3.23 -24.45
N ILE A 140 -20.10 3.05 -23.29
CA ILE A 140 -19.40 2.86 -22.03
C ILE A 140 -18.63 1.54 -22.03
N GLY A 141 -19.19 0.48 -22.61
CA GLY A 141 -18.51 -0.81 -22.82
C GLY A 141 -17.22 -0.66 -23.63
N VAL A 142 -17.26 0.08 -24.75
CA VAL A 142 -16.07 0.37 -25.59
C VAL A 142 -15.00 1.11 -24.78
N GLY A 143 -15.40 2.12 -24.00
CA GLY A 143 -14.49 2.85 -23.13
C GLY A 143 -13.84 1.96 -22.06
N VAL A 144 -14.64 1.11 -21.41
CA VAL A 144 -14.19 0.15 -20.40
C VAL A 144 -13.20 -0.86 -20.99
N ILE A 145 -13.50 -1.44 -22.15
CA ILE A 145 -12.62 -2.40 -22.82
C ILE A 145 -11.29 -1.73 -23.22
N SER A 146 -11.35 -0.51 -23.75
CA SER A 146 -10.15 0.23 -24.15
C SER A 146 -9.24 0.55 -22.96
N ALA A 147 -9.83 1.01 -21.85
CA ALA A 147 -9.10 1.27 -20.61
C ALA A 147 -8.52 -0.02 -20.01
N PHE A 148 -9.25 -1.13 -20.06
CA PHE A 148 -8.78 -2.44 -19.61
C PHE A 148 -7.57 -2.91 -20.43
N LEU A 149 -7.66 -2.85 -21.76
CA LEU A 149 -6.58 -3.21 -22.67
C LEU A 149 -5.33 -2.38 -22.40
N VAL A 150 -5.45 -1.06 -22.38
CA VAL A 150 -4.33 -0.15 -22.10
C VAL A 150 -3.74 -0.37 -20.71
N SER A 151 -4.58 -0.64 -19.71
CA SER A 151 -4.10 -0.88 -18.34
C SER A 151 -3.20 -2.11 -18.24
N ILE A 152 -3.51 -3.18 -18.99
CA ILE A 152 -2.78 -4.44 -18.96
C ILE A 152 -1.58 -4.44 -19.92
N LEU A 153 -1.73 -3.90 -21.13
CA LEU A 153 -0.71 -3.94 -22.17
C LEU A 153 0.42 -2.92 -21.95
N LEU A 154 0.10 -1.72 -21.47
CA LEU A 154 1.08 -0.63 -21.35
C LEU A 154 1.54 -0.47 -19.90
N TRP A 155 2.77 -0.86 -19.58
CA TRP A 155 3.38 -0.73 -18.23
C TRP A 155 2.41 -1.06 -17.08
N PRO A 156 2.11 -2.34 -16.84
CA PRO A 156 1.27 -2.73 -15.74
C PRO A 156 1.98 -2.41 -14.41
N MET A 157 1.61 -1.29 -13.77
CA MET A 157 2.04 -1.02 -12.40
C MET A 157 1.25 -1.90 -11.45
N ARG A 158 1.96 -2.83 -10.82
CA ARG A 158 1.43 -3.70 -9.77
C ARG A 158 1.75 -3.07 -8.42
N ALA A 159 0.74 -2.93 -7.59
CA ALA A 159 0.88 -2.40 -6.24
C ALA A 159 1.80 -3.30 -5.40
N GLY A 160 1.77 -4.62 -5.63
CA GLY A 160 2.64 -5.60 -4.96
C GLY A 160 4.12 -5.40 -5.24
N THR A 161 4.51 -5.16 -6.50
CA THR A 161 5.92 -4.89 -6.84
C THR A 161 6.39 -3.56 -6.27
N ALA A 162 5.55 -2.53 -6.33
CA ALA A 162 5.86 -1.23 -5.73
C ALA A 162 6.05 -1.34 -4.21
N LEU A 163 5.20 -2.13 -3.54
CA LEU A 163 5.33 -2.37 -2.11
C LEU A 163 6.61 -3.14 -1.76
N LYS A 164 6.97 -4.18 -2.53
CA LYS A 164 8.22 -4.93 -2.29
C LYS A 164 9.45 -4.02 -2.36
N GLN A 165 9.51 -3.17 -3.38
CA GLN A 165 10.61 -2.23 -3.56
C GLN A 165 10.66 -1.17 -2.43
N ARG A 166 9.50 -0.68 -1.99
CA ARG A 166 9.41 0.21 -0.82
C ARG A 166 9.89 -0.47 0.46
N LEU A 167 9.45 -1.71 0.71
CA LEU A 167 9.88 -2.49 1.87
C LEU A 167 11.39 -2.72 1.85
N GLU A 168 11.98 -3.06 0.71
CA GLU A 168 13.43 -3.21 0.56
C GLU A 168 14.17 -1.94 0.97
N ASN A 169 13.75 -0.79 0.44
CA ASN A 169 14.31 0.50 0.81
C ASN A 169 14.14 0.82 2.30
N HIS A 170 12.97 0.52 2.89
CA HIS A 170 12.73 0.76 4.30
C HIS A 170 13.55 -0.14 5.23
N PHE A 171 13.79 -1.40 4.86
CA PHE A 171 14.72 -2.24 5.62
C PHE A 171 16.15 -1.72 5.56
N LYS A 172 16.60 -1.21 4.40
CA LYS A 172 17.90 -0.55 4.26
C LYS A 172 18.01 0.71 5.11
N THR A 173 17.01 1.60 5.05
CA THR A 173 16.95 2.80 5.89
C THR A 173 16.89 2.45 7.38
N GLY A 174 16.10 1.45 7.76
CA GLY A 174 16.02 0.96 9.13
C GLY A 174 17.35 0.43 9.65
N ALA A 175 18.13 -0.27 8.82
CA ALA A 175 19.47 -0.75 9.18
C ALA A 175 20.46 0.42 9.42
N ILE A 176 20.38 1.48 8.62
CA ILE A 176 21.18 2.70 8.80
C ILE A 176 20.81 3.40 10.12
N LEU A 177 19.51 3.62 10.36
CA LEU A 177 19.02 4.23 11.60
C LEU A 177 19.39 3.42 12.83
N TYR A 178 19.33 2.09 12.72
CA TYR A 178 19.78 1.17 13.78
C TYR A 178 21.27 1.33 14.08
N HIS A 179 22.10 1.42 13.03
CA HIS A 179 23.54 1.67 13.16
C HIS A 179 23.83 3.01 13.83
N ASP A 180 23.17 4.08 13.40
CA ASP A 180 23.37 5.43 13.93
C ASP A 180 23.03 5.50 15.43
N LEU A 181 21.92 4.87 15.84
CA LEU A 181 21.54 4.77 17.26
C LEU A 181 22.55 3.96 18.06
N LEU A 182 23.05 2.86 17.50
CA LEU A 182 24.07 2.03 18.15
C LEU A 182 25.38 2.81 18.34
N GLU A 183 25.89 3.47 17.31
CA GLU A 183 27.10 4.28 17.39
C GLU A 183 26.95 5.42 18.40
N ALA A 184 25.79 6.10 18.43
CA ALA A 184 25.51 7.12 19.43
C ALA A 184 25.48 6.54 20.86
N PHE A 185 24.92 5.34 21.05
CA PHE A 185 24.92 4.63 22.32
C PHE A 185 26.33 4.23 22.77
N LEU A 186 27.16 3.71 21.88
CA LEU A 186 28.53 3.27 22.19
C LEU A 186 29.48 4.46 22.38
N SER A 187 29.27 5.56 21.66
CA SER A 187 30.03 6.81 21.80
C SER A 187 29.60 7.64 23.01
N LEU A 188 29.60 7.04 24.21
CA LEU A 188 29.24 7.68 25.48
C LEU A 188 27.76 8.14 25.52
N GLN A 189 26.85 7.36 24.96
CA GLN A 189 25.39 7.59 25.00
C GLN A 189 25.01 9.03 24.60
N LYS A 190 25.57 9.51 23.48
CA LYS A 190 25.25 10.83 22.95
C LYS A 190 23.79 10.89 22.50
N GLY A 191 23.12 11.99 22.85
CA GLY A 191 21.77 12.26 22.37
C GLY A 191 21.74 12.46 20.85
N VAL A 192 20.63 12.09 20.24
CA VAL A 192 20.36 12.19 18.80
C VAL A 192 19.07 13.00 18.61
N PRO A 193 18.82 13.67 17.47
CA PRO A 193 17.59 14.45 17.30
C PRO A 193 16.32 13.60 17.51
N ASP A 194 15.32 14.14 18.23
CA ASP A 194 14.07 13.43 18.55
C ASP A 194 13.22 13.11 17.30
N ASP A 195 13.41 13.88 16.22
CA ASP A 195 12.73 13.76 14.94
C ASP A 195 13.40 12.77 13.98
N LEU A 196 14.54 12.16 14.37
CA LEU A 196 15.32 11.23 13.54
C LEU A 196 14.46 10.15 12.85
N LEU A 197 13.46 9.62 13.56
CA LEU A 197 12.60 8.53 13.08
C LEU A 197 11.27 9.01 12.49
N GLU A 198 10.96 10.31 12.50
CA GLU A 198 9.64 10.82 12.10
C GLU A 198 9.31 10.48 10.64
N SER A 199 10.24 10.77 9.72
CA SER A 199 10.08 10.51 8.29
C SER A 199 9.98 9.00 7.97
N PHE A 200 10.75 8.17 8.67
CA PHE A 200 10.73 6.72 8.55
C PHE A 200 9.38 6.14 9.00
N ASN A 201 8.90 6.56 10.17
CA ASN A 201 7.63 6.10 10.72
C ASN A 201 6.43 6.55 9.86
N ALA A 202 6.45 7.78 9.33
CA ALA A 202 5.43 8.26 8.41
C ALA A 202 5.37 7.43 7.11
N SER A 203 6.54 7.01 6.61
CA SER A 203 6.62 6.20 5.38
C SER A 203 6.08 4.77 5.59
N ILE A 204 6.31 4.15 6.75
CA ILE A 204 5.71 2.85 7.11
C ILE A 204 4.18 2.93 7.16
N ALA A 205 3.60 4.05 7.62
CA ALA A 205 2.15 4.23 7.62
C ALA A 205 1.57 4.23 6.19
N SER A 206 2.26 4.86 5.24
CA SER A 206 1.90 4.82 3.81
C SER A 206 1.97 3.39 3.25
N ASP A 207 2.99 2.62 3.64
CA ASP A 207 3.14 1.23 3.20
C ASP A 207 2.04 0.32 3.72
N LYS A 208 1.51 0.55 4.94
CA LYS A 208 0.33 -0.17 5.44
C LYS A 208 -0.88 0.04 4.55
N GLU A 209 -1.08 1.26 4.07
CA GLU A 209 -2.19 1.55 3.15
C GLU A 209 -2.01 0.83 1.81
N LEU A 210 -0.79 0.85 1.26
CA LEU A 210 -0.48 0.14 0.02
C LEU A 210 -0.63 -1.38 0.18
N PHE A 211 -0.16 -1.96 1.29
CA PHE A 211 -0.35 -3.38 1.61
C PHE A 211 -1.82 -3.75 1.73
N ARG A 212 -2.66 -2.91 2.34
CA ARG A 212 -4.11 -3.14 2.36
C ARG A 212 -4.68 -3.18 0.96
N LYS A 213 -4.25 -2.29 0.05
CA LYS A 213 -4.68 -2.28 -1.36
C LYS A 213 -4.26 -3.57 -2.07
N VAL A 214 -2.99 -3.96 -1.95
CA VAL A 214 -2.46 -5.22 -2.51
C VAL A 214 -3.28 -6.43 -2.03
N ARG A 215 -3.44 -6.56 -0.71
CA ARG A 215 -4.18 -7.67 -0.07
C ARG A 215 -5.63 -7.73 -0.55
N SER A 216 -6.30 -6.59 -0.66
CA SER A 216 -7.72 -6.58 -1.00
C SER A 216 -7.99 -6.63 -2.50
N HIS A 217 -7.07 -6.18 -3.36
CA HIS A 217 -7.33 -5.93 -4.78
C HIS A 217 -6.52 -6.82 -5.74
N GLU A 218 -5.27 -7.17 -5.42
CA GLU A 218 -4.40 -7.89 -6.35
C GLU A 218 -4.40 -9.42 -6.16
N GLN A 219 -4.79 -9.92 -4.97
CA GLN A 219 -4.86 -11.36 -4.68
C GLN A 219 -5.74 -12.17 -5.65
N LEU A 220 -6.77 -11.54 -6.22
CA LEU A 220 -7.72 -12.20 -7.13
C LEU A 220 -7.14 -12.42 -8.54
N LEU A 221 -6.10 -11.69 -8.91
CA LEU A 221 -5.55 -11.68 -10.28
C LEU A 221 -4.12 -12.23 -10.33
N TYR A 222 -3.36 -12.08 -9.25
CA TYR A 222 -1.96 -12.50 -9.18
C TYR A 222 -1.71 -13.40 -7.96
N HIS A 223 -0.99 -14.50 -8.20
CA HIS A 223 -0.51 -15.42 -7.17
C HIS A 223 0.69 -14.79 -6.43
N GLU A 224 0.45 -13.69 -5.73
CA GLU A 224 1.46 -13.08 -4.91
C GLU A 224 1.42 -13.68 -3.51
N ASP A 225 2.62 -13.90 -2.98
CA ASP A 225 2.81 -14.53 -1.69
C ASP A 225 2.49 -13.57 -0.53
N MET A 226 1.22 -13.56 -0.17
CA MET A 226 0.68 -12.65 0.84
C MET A 226 1.12 -13.01 2.25
N THR A 227 1.48 -14.26 2.52
CA THR A 227 1.91 -14.67 3.86
C THR A 227 3.30 -14.14 4.16
N LEU A 228 4.24 -14.28 3.22
CA LEU A 228 5.60 -13.74 3.38
C LEU A 228 5.60 -12.21 3.33
N LEU A 229 4.81 -11.61 2.43
CA LEU A 229 4.68 -10.15 2.34
C LEU A 229 4.06 -9.55 3.61
N SER A 230 3.01 -10.19 4.15
CA SER A 230 2.45 -9.80 5.45
C SER A 230 3.48 -9.93 6.58
N ARG A 231 4.34 -10.95 6.53
CA ARG A 231 5.39 -11.13 7.53
C ARG A 231 6.45 -10.05 7.44
N LYS A 232 6.93 -9.72 6.24
CA LYS A 232 7.86 -8.60 6.01
C LYS A 232 7.30 -7.30 6.59
N MET A 233 6.02 -7.00 6.32
CA MET A 233 5.37 -5.79 6.82
C MET A 233 5.31 -5.75 8.36
N GLN A 234 4.93 -6.86 8.99
CA GLN A 234 4.90 -6.98 10.46
C GLN A 234 6.29 -6.85 11.07
N THR A 235 7.30 -7.48 10.46
CA THR A 235 8.69 -7.39 10.90
C THR A 235 9.20 -5.95 10.82
N LEU A 236 8.93 -5.23 9.72
CA LEU A 236 9.33 -3.83 9.58
C LEU A 236 8.66 -2.92 10.62
N GLU A 237 7.37 -3.13 10.88
CA GLU A 237 6.62 -2.39 11.90
C GLU A 237 7.25 -2.57 13.30
N LYS A 238 7.53 -3.81 13.69
CA LYS A 238 8.20 -4.07 14.97
C LYS A 238 9.62 -3.50 15.04
N CYS A 239 10.40 -3.57 13.95
CA CYS A 239 11.70 -2.91 13.90
C CYS A 239 11.57 -1.40 14.16
N SER A 240 10.54 -0.74 13.60
CA SER A 240 10.29 0.68 13.86
C SER A 240 9.93 0.97 15.32
N GLU A 241 9.18 0.08 15.98
CA GLU A 241 8.87 0.18 17.41
C GLU A 241 10.12 0.05 18.28
N HIS A 242 11.00 -0.91 17.96
CA HIS A 242 12.27 -1.10 18.64
C HIS A 242 13.21 0.10 18.46
N LEU A 243 13.34 0.62 17.24
CA LEU A 243 14.11 1.84 16.96
C LEU A 243 13.61 3.04 17.78
N ARG A 244 12.28 3.22 17.87
CA ARG A 244 11.68 4.29 18.67
C ARG A 244 11.99 4.11 20.16
N SER A 245 11.93 2.88 20.67
CA SER A 245 12.29 2.59 22.06
C SER A 245 13.77 2.86 22.33
N MET A 246 14.65 2.52 21.39
CA MET A 246 16.09 2.77 21.49
C MET A 246 16.41 4.26 21.50
N LEU A 247 15.82 5.05 20.58
CA LEU A 247 15.95 6.50 20.54
C LEU A 247 15.50 7.15 21.87
N HIS A 248 14.33 6.75 22.36
CA HIS A 248 13.80 7.28 23.62
C HIS A 248 14.71 6.93 24.81
N THR A 249 15.21 5.70 24.86
CA THR A 249 16.15 5.26 25.90
C THR A 249 17.47 6.03 25.85
N LEU A 250 17.98 6.31 24.64
CA LEU A 250 19.21 7.06 24.44
C LEU A 250 19.09 8.51 24.93
N ASN A 251 18.01 9.21 24.56
CA ASN A 251 17.83 10.63 24.85
C ASN A 251 17.36 10.93 26.28
N ASN A 252 16.67 10.00 26.95
CA ASN A 252 16.01 10.29 28.23
C ASN A 252 16.94 10.28 29.47
N VAL A 253 18.21 9.92 29.35
CA VAL A 253 19.10 9.79 30.53
C VAL A 253 20.25 10.78 30.44
N GLU A 254 20.09 11.88 31.17
CA GLU A 254 21.07 12.95 31.29
C GLU A 254 22.37 12.51 32.02
N GLY A 255 23.42 13.33 31.91
CA GLY A 255 24.70 13.13 32.58
C GLY A 255 25.82 12.61 31.66
N LYS A 256 27.02 12.41 32.23
CA LYS A 256 28.17 11.88 31.49
C LYS A 256 27.90 10.43 31.06
N GLY A 257 28.18 10.12 29.80
CA GLY A 257 28.17 8.74 29.31
C GLY A 257 29.35 7.94 29.84
N TYR A 258 29.31 6.63 29.59
CA TYR A 258 30.32 5.67 30.03
C TYR A 258 30.71 4.75 28.87
N GLU A 259 31.94 4.23 28.95
CA GLU A 259 32.42 3.21 28.05
C GLU A 259 31.66 1.90 28.27
N ILE A 260 31.18 1.30 27.20
CA ILE A 260 30.47 0.04 27.23
C ILE A 260 31.48 -1.10 27.08
N LEU A 261 31.63 -1.91 28.13
CA LEU A 261 32.63 -2.99 28.16
C LEU A 261 32.41 -4.08 27.09
N MET A 262 31.18 -4.25 26.62
CA MET A 262 30.81 -5.22 25.60
C MET A 262 30.56 -4.59 24.22
N GLU A 263 31.27 -3.49 23.92
CA GLU A 263 31.15 -2.75 22.67
C GLU A 263 31.30 -3.66 21.44
N GLN A 264 32.32 -4.52 21.45
CA GLN A 264 32.64 -5.39 20.31
C GLN A 264 31.53 -6.42 20.04
N GLU A 265 30.97 -7.00 21.09
CA GLU A 265 29.89 -7.98 21.00
C GLU A 265 28.60 -7.33 20.50
N LEU A 266 28.28 -6.12 20.97
CA LEU A 266 27.12 -5.37 20.49
C LEU A 266 27.29 -4.96 19.02
N LYS A 267 28.49 -4.52 18.61
CA LYS A 267 28.81 -4.24 17.19
C LYS A 267 28.67 -5.48 16.32
N THR A 268 29.13 -6.63 16.80
CA THR A 268 29.03 -7.90 16.07
C THR A 268 27.56 -8.32 15.88
N LEU A 269 26.76 -8.30 16.95
CA LEU A 269 25.33 -8.61 16.87
C LEU A 269 24.59 -7.64 15.96
N ALA A 270 24.92 -6.35 16.03
CA ALA A 270 24.30 -5.35 15.19
C ALA A 270 24.64 -5.54 13.71
N ALA A 271 25.89 -5.84 13.35
CA ALA A 271 26.29 -6.10 11.98
C ALA A 271 25.51 -7.27 11.36
N VAL A 272 25.42 -8.41 12.07
CA VAL A 272 24.63 -9.57 11.63
C VAL A 272 23.14 -9.22 11.52
N THR A 273 22.63 -8.41 12.44
CA THR A 273 21.22 -7.95 12.41
C THR A 273 20.95 -7.06 11.20
N MET A 274 21.87 -6.15 10.86
CA MET A 274 21.75 -5.26 9.70
C MET A 274 21.81 -6.04 8.38
N GLU A 275 22.74 -6.99 8.27
CA GLU A 275 22.81 -7.92 7.13
C GLU A 275 21.50 -8.70 6.97
N ALA A 276 20.96 -9.21 8.08
CA ALA A 276 19.67 -9.88 8.09
C ALA A 276 18.52 -8.95 7.66
N MET A 277 18.48 -7.70 8.13
CA MET A 277 17.49 -6.71 7.70
C MET A 277 17.55 -6.49 6.19
N GLN A 278 18.74 -6.37 5.61
CA GLN A 278 18.91 -6.20 4.17
C GLN A 278 18.43 -7.44 3.40
N ALA A 279 18.76 -8.65 3.86
CA ALA A 279 18.28 -9.90 3.28
C ALA A 279 16.73 -9.99 3.32
N VAL A 280 16.10 -9.64 4.45
CA VAL A 280 14.64 -9.55 4.56
C VAL A 280 14.08 -8.56 3.54
N GLY A 281 14.70 -7.39 3.39
CA GLY A 281 14.33 -6.39 2.37
C GLY A 281 14.31 -6.98 0.97
N GLN A 282 15.42 -7.59 0.55
CA GLN A 282 15.63 -8.21 -0.77
C GLN A 282 14.74 -9.45 -1.01
N GLY A 283 14.17 -10.03 0.05
CA GLY A 283 13.33 -11.24 -0.04
C GLY A 283 14.09 -12.55 0.05
N GLU A 284 15.33 -12.47 0.52
CA GLU A 284 16.15 -13.61 0.86
C GLU A 284 15.83 -14.06 2.30
N CYS A 285 16.16 -15.32 2.62
CA CYS A 285 16.06 -15.80 4.00
C CYS A 285 17.37 -15.45 4.73
N PRO A 286 17.33 -14.67 5.83
CA PRO A 286 18.53 -14.39 6.62
C PRO A 286 19.18 -15.66 7.21
N ASP A 287 20.47 -15.59 7.51
CA ASP A 287 21.19 -16.66 8.20
C ASP A 287 20.78 -16.73 9.68
N ALA A 288 19.81 -17.60 9.96
CA ALA A 288 19.34 -17.87 11.32
C ALA A 288 20.42 -18.44 12.24
N VAL A 289 21.43 -19.16 11.71
CA VAL A 289 22.49 -19.76 12.51
C VAL A 289 23.43 -18.66 13.00
N GLN A 290 23.86 -17.77 12.10
CA GLN A 290 24.73 -16.64 12.44
C GLN A 290 24.06 -15.70 13.45
N LEU A 291 22.77 -15.37 13.26
CA LEU A 291 22.00 -14.57 14.22
C LEU A 291 21.97 -15.20 15.62
N LYS A 292 21.73 -16.52 15.69
CA LYS A 292 21.67 -17.24 16.96
C LYS A 292 23.02 -17.26 17.67
N ILE A 293 24.10 -17.49 16.93
CA ILE A 293 25.46 -17.45 17.48
C ILE A 293 25.78 -16.07 18.06
N ALA A 294 25.49 -15.01 17.32
CA ALA A 294 25.75 -13.64 17.77
C ALA A 294 24.93 -13.29 19.04
N LEU A 295 23.65 -13.69 19.10
CA LEU A 295 22.79 -13.53 20.27
C LEU A 295 23.33 -14.28 21.50
N GLU A 296 23.76 -15.54 21.33
CA GLU A 296 24.31 -16.34 22.41
C GLU A 296 25.64 -15.76 22.93
N GLN A 297 26.49 -15.22 22.04
CA GLN A 297 27.75 -14.57 22.41
C GLN A 297 27.51 -13.34 23.28
N THR A 298 26.62 -12.42 22.88
CA THR A 298 26.30 -11.23 23.69
C THR A 298 25.69 -11.60 25.04
N GLU A 299 24.80 -12.60 25.09
CA GLU A 299 24.26 -13.09 26.37
C GLU A 299 25.33 -13.66 27.29
N ASN A 300 26.27 -14.45 26.76
CA ASN A 300 27.32 -15.08 27.54
C ASN A 300 28.28 -14.05 28.14
N VAL A 301 28.64 -13.02 27.37
CA VAL A 301 29.46 -11.91 27.87
C VAL A 301 28.73 -11.11 28.93
N LEU A 302 27.44 -10.81 28.74
CA LEU A 302 26.65 -10.13 29.77
C LEU A 302 26.53 -10.96 31.05
N LYS A 303 26.32 -12.28 30.94
CA LYS A 303 26.29 -13.20 32.11
C LYS A 303 27.64 -13.20 32.84
N LYS A 304 28.77 -13.18 32.13
CA LYS A 304 30.11 -13.10 32.72
C LYS A 304 30.32 -11.79 33.48
N LEU A 305 30.04 -10.64 32.84
CA LEU A 305 30.18 -9.32 33.46
C LEU A 305 29.31 -9.16 34.72
N ARG A 306 28.09 -9.72 34.71
CA ARG A 306 27.21 -9.74 35.89
C ARG A 306 27.75 -10.59 37.03
N LYS A 307 28.37 -11.75 36.75
CA LYS A 307 29.00 -12.61 37.78
C LYS A 307 30.21 -11.94 38.42
N GLU A 308 30.97 -11.17 37.64
CA GLU A 308 32.16 -10.43 38.11
C GLU A 308 31.82 -9.17 38.93
N GLY A 309 30.53 -8.84 39.11
CA GLY A 309 30.09 -7.71 39.94
C GLY A 309 30.37 -6.33 39.32
N VAL A 310 30.76 -6.27 38.06
CA VAL A 310 31.16 -5.04 37.36
C VAL A 310 30.03 -4.02 37.29
N THR A 311 28.77 -4.48 37.35
CA THR A 311 27.57 -3.62 37.30
C THR A 311 27.27 -2.87 38.60
N GLN A 312 27.91 -3.19 39.73
CA GLN A 312 27.57 -2.61 41.04
C GLN A 312 27.96 -1.13 41.20
N ARG A 313 28.82 -0.60 40.31
CA ARG A 313 29.37 0.77 40.40
C ARG A 313 28.55 1.82 39.63
N PHE A 314 27.44 1.44 39.01
CA PHE A 314 26.66 2.33 38.15
C PHE A 314 25.35 2.78 38.82
N TYR A 315 24.95 4.02 38.58
CA TYR A 315 23.66 4.55 39.00
C TYR A 315 22.50 3.79 38.35
N LEU A 316 21.41 3.60 39.09
CA LEU A 316 20.23 2.81 38.67
C LEU A 316 19.69 3.25 37.29
N GLN A 317 19.58 4.55 37.04
CA GLN A 317 19.10 5.07 35.75
C GLN A 317 20.00 4.69 34.56
N LYS A 318 21.32 4.65 34.75
CA LYS A 318 22.26 4.24 33.70
C LYS A 318 22.25 2.74 33.46
N LEU A 319 22.04 1.94 34.51
CA LEU A 319 21.79 0.51 34.36
C LEU A 319 20.50 0.25 33.56
N ILE A 320 19.42 0.98 33.88
CA ILE A 320 18.15 0.88 33.14
C ILE A 320 18.37 1.28 31.68
N GLN A 321 19.09 2.38 31.41
CA GLN A 321 19.42 2.81 30.06
C GLN A 321 20.14 1.71 29.27
N PHE A 322 21.18 1.13 29.87
CA PHE A 322 21.94 0.05 29.26
C PHE A 322 21.07 -1.16 28.95
N PHE A 323 20.30 -1.66 29.93
CA PHE A 323 19.48 -2.86 29.75
C PHE A 323 18.34 -2.64 28.75
N ALA A 324 17.72 -1.47 28.73
CA ALA A 324 16.68 -1.13 27.77
C ALA A 324 17.25 -1.06 26.34
N PHE A 325 18.43 -0.45 26.16
CA PHE A 325 19.08 -0.39 24.85
C PHE A 325 19.59 -1.77 24.38
N TYR A 326 20.22 -2.53 25.29
CA TYR A 326 20.62 -3.92 25.07
C TYR A 326 19.43 -4.78 24.64
N HIS A 327 18.28 -4.65 25.31
CA HIS A 327 17.09 -5.38 24.95
C HIS A 327 16.55 -4.94 23.58
N GLY A 328 16.66 -3.65 23.22
CA GLY A 328 16.35 -3.15 21.88
C GLY A 328 17.18 -3.85 20.79
N ILE A 329 18.50 -3.95 20.99
CA ILE A 329 19.42 -4.67 20.08
C ILE A 329 19.01 -6.16 19.96
N HIS A 330 18.79 -6.84 21.08
CA HIS A 330 18.37 -8.25 21.07
C HIS A 330 17.00 -8.45 20.39
N SER A 331 16.06 -7.54 20.62
CA SER A 331 14.71 -7.63 20.02
C SER A 331 14.77 -7.48 18.51
N MET A 332 15.59 -6.55 17.99
CA MET A 332 15.84 -6.41 16.55
C MET A 332 16.36 -7.72 15.93
N ALA A 333 17.36 -8.34 16.55
CA ALA A 333 17.91 -9.63 16.10
C ALA A 333 16.89 -10.77 16.18
N HIS A 334 16.07 -10.83 17.23
CA HIS A 334 15.01 -11.82 17.37
C HIS A 334 13.92 -11.68 16.31
N GLU A 335 13.55 -10.46 15.91
CA GLU A 335 12.58 -10.26 14.82
C GLU A 335 13.13 -10.76 13.47
N MET A 336 14.43 -10.58 13.22
CA MET A 336 15.11 -11.15 12.05
C MET A 336 15.13 -12.68 12.09
N LEU A 337 15.44 -13.26 13.26
CA LEU A 337 15.48 -14.70 13.46
C LEU A 337 14.08 -15.33 13.30
N PHE A 338 13.03 -14.68 13.82
CA PHE A 338 11.66 -15.11 13.59
C PHE A 338 11.35 -15.14 12.09
N TYR A 339 11.68 -14.07 11.37
CA TYR A 339 11.43 -14.00 9.93
C TYR A 339 12.19 -15.12 9.19
N ALA A 340 13.46 -15.36 9.52
CA ALA A 340 14.28 -16.40 8.91
C ALA A 340 13.67 -17.80 9.07
N HIS A 341 13.14 -18.14 10.24
CA HIS A 341 12.43 -19.40 10.45
C HIS A 341 11.15 -19.52 9.62
N ALA A 342 10.36 -18.46 9.54
CA ALA A 342 9.14 -18.43 8.71
C ALA A 342 9.47 -18.59 7.22
N CYS A 343 10.55 -17.95 6.77
CA CYS A 343 11.06 -18.03 5.40
C CYS A 343 11.49 -19.47 5.06
N LYS A 344 12.29 -20.11 5.93
CA LYS A 344 12.82 -21.46 5.72
C LYS A 344 11.75 -22.55 5.76
N ASN A 345 10.81 -22.49 6.70
CA ASN A 345 9.71 -23.45 6.81
C ASN A 345 8.83 -23.47 5.55
N ARG A 346 8.77 -22.33 4.84
CA ARG A 346 8.01 -22.24 3.59
C ARG A 346 8.72 -22.93 2.42
N HIS A 347 10.03 -22.71 2.26
CA HIS A 347 10.81 -23.37 1.21
C HIS A 347 10.78 -24.89 1.32
N ALA A 348 10.65 -25.43 2.54
CA ALA A 348 10.52 -26.87 2.80
C ALA A 348 9.14 -27.46 2.45
N VAL A 349 8.10 -26.64 2.24
CA VAL A 349 6.74 -27.08 1.88
C VAL A 349 6.48 -26.94 0.37
N THR A 350 7.32 -26.18 -0.34
CA THR A 350 7.23 -25.95 -1.80
C THR A 350 8.13 -26.87 -2.64
N HIS A 351 8.93 -27.71 -1.99
CA HIS A 351 9.72 -28.79 -2.58
C HIS A 351 9.21 -30.13 -2.04
#